data_AF-A0A1F3INI8-F1
#
_entry.id   AF-A0A1F3INI8-F1
#
_cell.length_a   1.000
_cell.length_b   1.000
_cell.length_c   1.000
_cell.angle_alpha   90.00
_cell.angle_beta   90.00
_cell.angle_gamma   90.00
#
_symmetry.space_group_name_H-M   'P 1'
#
loop_
_entity.id
_entity.type
_entity.pdbx_description
1 polymer ?
#
loop_
_entity_poly.entity_id
_entity_poly.type
_entity_poly.pdbx_seq_one_letter_code
_entity_poly.pdbx_strand_id
1 'polypeptide(L)'
;MDYINLFSDLGFNFKVDLKPKHVCIENNSALTDNLKESVFFYSSPNNTNTSFYLITTELDTNEFEEIRKYIWNKNDADLIFYYPIDDSKLEMFYAKYSPKIRIKESILDTFIISNNDLSKLEKIKHWQFDSGVFWLNYHSFIDRAKYKGIDKELVSTLKTLKEKLFNSLFSLITEESKCNEIVQALIDRTLYIKYLEDNHIINSHF
;
A
#
# COMPACT_ATOMS: atom_id res chain seq x y z
N MET A 1 -23.65 6.01 10.62
CA MET A 1 -23.67 5.86 9.15
C MET A 1 -22.75 4.69 8.86
N ASP A 2 -23.21 3.67 8.15
CA ASP A 2 -22.38 2.50 7.87
C ASP A 2 -21.30 2.82 6.81
N TYR A 3 -20.17 2.12 6.85
CA TYR A 3 -19.05 2.30 5.91
C TYR A 3 -19.48 2.06 4.47
N ILE A 4 -20.42 1.13 4.26
CA ILE A 4 -21.00 0.85 2.95
C ILE A 4 -21.70 2.11 2.42
N ASN A 5 -22.55 2.74 3.24
CA ASN A 5 -23.27 3.94 2.83
C ASN A 5 -22.31 5.10 2.56
N LEU A 6 -21.34 5.33 3.44
CA LEU A 6 -20.34 6.40 3.28
C LEU A 6 -19.59 6.26 1.95
N PHE A 7 -18.99 5.10 1.69
CA PHE A 7 -18.20 4.90 0.47
C PHE A 7 -19.08 4.82 -0.78
N SER A 8 -20.33 4.34 -0.67
CA SER A 8 -21.29 4.41 -1.77
C SER A 8 -21.66 5.87 -2.11
N ASP A 9 -21.84 6.73 -1.11
CA ASP A 9 -22.10 8.17 -1.30
C ASP A 9 -20.88 8.90 -1.88
N LEU A 10 -19.67 8.43 -1.57
CA LEU A 10 -18.43 8.88 -2.22
C LEU A 10 -18.31 8.39 -3.68
N GLY A 11 -19.18 7.48 -4.11
CA GLY A 11 -19.25 6.96 -5.48
C GLY A 11 -18.54 5.62 -5.70
N PHE A 12 -18.14 4.91 -4.65
CA PHE A 12 -17.50 3.59 -4.75
C PHE A 12 -18.53 2.46 -4.73
N ASN A 13 -18.33 1.46 -5.58
CA ASN A 13 -19.14 0.25 -5.63
C ASN A 13 -18.41 -0.94 -5.00
N PHE A 14 -18.92 -1.51 -3.91
CA PHE A 14 -18.34 -2.69 -3.24
C PHE A 14 -18.40 -3.99 -4.05
N LYS A 15 -19.15 -4.02 -5.16
CA LYS A 15 -19.17 -5.17 -6.08
C LYS A 15 -18.13 -5.05 -7.18
N VAL A 16 -17.72 -3.83 -7.52
CA VAL A 16 -16.88 -3.55 -8.70
C VAL A 16 -15.52 -2.98 -8.29
N ASP A 17 -15.52 -1.94 -7.46
CA ASP A 17 -14.35 -1.11 -7.15
C ASP A 17 -13.67 -1.57 -5.85
N LEU A 18 -14.46 -1.77 -4.78
CA LEU A 18 -13.98 -2.15 -3.44
C LEU A 18 -14.23 -3.63 -3.17
N LYS A 19 -13.29 -4.47 -3.59
CA LYS A 19 -13.41 -5.93 -3.42
C LYS A 19 -12.81 -6.38 -2.09
N PRO A 20 -13.41 -7.38 -1.41
CA PRO A 20 -12.81 -7.99 -0.24
C PRO A 20 -11.39 -8.48 -0.53
N LYS A 21 -10.47 -8.23 0.40
CA LYS A 21 -9.06 -8.56 0.24
C LYS A 21 -8.56 -9.33 1.46
N HIS A 22 -8.17 -10.57 1.22
CA HIS A 22 -7.54 -11.38 2.26
C HIS A 22 -6.16 -10.82 2.63
N VAL A 23 -5.97 -10.54 3.92
CA VAL A 23 -4.70 -10.13 4.52
C VAL A 23 -4.25 -11.25 5.44
N CYS A 24 -3.07 -11.81 5.18
CA CYS A 24 -2.49 -12.87 5.98
C CYS A 24 -1.23 -12.35 6.65
N ILE A 25 -1.22 -12.32 7.99
CA ILE A 25 -0.07 -11.88 8.79
C ILE A 25 0.53 -13.14 9.41
N GLU A 26 1.69 -13.55 8.90
CA GLU A 26 2.33 -14.84 9.19
C GLU A 26 2.48 -15.15 10.69
N ASN A 27 2.72 -14.12 11.52
CA ASN A 27 2.97 -14.27 12.94
C ASN A 27 1.77 -13.91 13.83
N ASN A 28 0.59 -13.63 13.25
CA ASN A 28 -0.58 -13.21 13.99
C ASN A 28 -1.87 -13.76 13.34
N SER A 29 -2.19 -15.01 13.67
CA SER A 29 -3.38 -15.69 13.15
C SER A 29 -4.66 -15.07 13.67
N ALA A 30 -4.69 -14.59 14.92
CA ALA A 30 -5.85 -13.93 15.51
C ALA A 30 -6.22 -12.66 14.74
N LEU A 31 -5.22 -11.82 14.42
CA LEU A 31 -5.43 -10.63 13.60
C LEU A 31 -5.83 -10.98 12.17
N THR A 32 -5.24 -12.03 11.59
CA THR A 32 -5.61 -12.53 10.26
C THR A 32 -7.08 -12.94 10.20
N ASP A 33 -7.57 -13.65 11.22
CA ASP A 33 -8.98 -14.05 11.31
C ASP A 33 -9.90 -12.84 11.49
N ASN A 34 -9.51 -11.85 12.31
CA ASN A 34 -10.27 -10.61 12.53
C ASN A 34 -10.40 -9.78 11.24
N LEU A 35 -9.39 -9.80 10.37
CA LEU A 35 -9.35 -9.01 9.13
C LEU A 35 -10.07 -9.67 7.94
N LYS A 36 -10.46 -10.95 8.06
CA LYS A 36 -10.88 -11.79 6.94
C LYS A 36 -12.03 -11.21 6.10
N GLU A 37 -12.97 -10.53 6.74
CA GLU A 37 -14.14 -9.92 6.09
C GLU A 37 -14.19 -8.39 6.25
N SER A 38 -13.14 -7.81 6.84
CA SER A 38 -13.10 -6.40 7.28
C SER A 38 -12.09 -5.56 6.50
N VAL A 39 -11.55 -6.11 5.42
CA VAL A 39 -10.55 -5.44 4.57
C VAL A 39 -11.00 -5.47 3.12
N PHE A 40 -11.04 -4.29 2.51
CA PHE A 40 -11.36 -4.09 1.11
C PHE A 40 -10.19 -3.42 0.41
N PHE A 41 -10.06 -3.66 -0.89
CA PHE A 41 -9.00 -3.07 -1.71
C PHE A 41 -9.59 -2.40 -2.95
N TYR A 42 -9.13 -1.19 -3.20
CA TYR A 42 -9.39 -0.41 -4.41
C TYR A 42 -8.09 -0.18 -5.18
N SER A 43 -8.18 -0.30 -6.50
CA SER A 43 -7.13 0.12 -7.42
C SER A 43 -7.78 0.84 -8.58
N SER A 44 -7.37 2.10 -8.82
CA SER A 44 -7.81 2.85 -9.99
C SER A 44 -7.46 2.08 -11.27
N PRO A 45 -8.39 1.95 -12.24
CA PRO A 45 -8.12 1.33 -13.52
C PRO A 45 -7.26 2.21 -14.45
N ASN A 46 -7.12 3.49 -14.13
CA ASN A 46 -6.43 4.48 -14.95
C ASN A 46 -4.98 4.74 -14.45
N ASN A 47 -4.15 5.32 -15.31
CA ASN A 47 -2.77 5.76 -15.00
C ASN A 47 -2.66 6.79 -13.85
N THR A 48 -3.75 7.15 -13.19
CA THR A 48 -3.75 8.00 -11.99
C THR A 48 -3.15 7.32 -10.78
N ASN A 49 -2.90 5.99 -10.85
CA ASN A 49 -2.10 5.22 -9.90
C ASN A 49 -2.51 5.45 -8.44
N THR A 50 -3.81 5.58 -8.17
CA THR A 50 -4.30 5.61 -6.78
C THR A 50 -4.88 4.26 -6.40
N SER A 51 -4.37 3.70 -5.33
CA SER A 51 -4.84 2.44 -4.76
C SER A 51 -4.88 2.55 -3.24
N PHE A 52 -5.82 1.87 -2.61
CA PHE A 52 -5.96 1.93 -1.16
C PHE A 52 -6.56 0.66 -0.57
N TYR A 53 -6.22 0.43 0.70
CA TYR A 53 -6.95 -0.50 1.56
C TYR A 53 -7.98 0.26 2.39
N LEU A 54 -9.17 -0.29 2.53
CA LEU A 54 -10.18 0.13 3.50
C LEU A 54 -10.28 -0.94 4.58
N ILE A 55 -10.04 -0.53 5.83
CA ILE A 55 -10.09 -1.40 7.01
C ILE A 55 -11.25 -0.95 7.88
N THR A 56 -12.17 -1.86 8.15
CA THR A 56 -13.44 -1.57 8.84
C THR A 56 -13.58 -2.21 10.22
N THR A 57 -12.60 -3.02 10.64
CA THR A 57 -12.60 -3.56 12.00
C THR A 57 -11.90 -2.63 12.97
N GLU A 58 -12.33 -2.64 14.24
CA GLU A 58 -11.57 -2.03 15.31
C GLU A 58 -10.26 -2.80 15.51
N LEU A 59 -9.17 -2.04 15.66
CA LEU A 59 -7.82 -2.54 15.84
C LEU A 59 -7.15 -1.75 16.95
N ASP A 60 -6.39 -2.45 17.78
CA ASP A 60 -5.48 -1.79 18.69
C ASP A 60 -4.27 -1.17 17.95
N THR A 61 -3.46 -0.41 18.68
CA THR A 61 -2.30 0.28 18.09
C THR A 61 -1.28 -0.69 17.50
N ASN A 62 -1.03 -1.83 18.15
CA ASN A 62 -0.06 -2.82 17.68
C ASN A 62 -0.58 -3.54 16.44
N GLU A 63 -1.85 -3.94 16.45
CA GLU A 63 -2.51 -4.57 15.30
C GLU A 63 -2.50 -3.66 14.08
N PHE A 64 -2.79 -2.36 14.27
CA PHE A 64 -2.72 -1.38 13.19
C PHE A 64 -1.30 -1.19 12.65
N GLU A 65 -0.27 -1.22 13.51
CA GLU A 65 1.13 -1.17 13.08
C GLU A 65 1.53 -2.40 12.27
N GLU A 66 1.07 -3.60 12.66
CA GLU A 66 1.30 -4.83 11.88
C GLU A 66 0.69 -4.74 10.49
N ILE A 67 -0.54 -4.24 10.37
CA ILE A 67 -1.19 -4.05 9.07
C ILE A 67 -0.46 -2.99 8.23
N ARG A 68 -0.09 -1.86 8.83
CA ARG A 68 0.72 -0.84 8.12
C ARG A 68 2.01 -1.43 7.58
N LYS A 69 2.68 -2.27 8.37
CA LYS A 69 3.89 -2.97 7.93
C LYS A 69 3.61 -3.95 6.80
N TYR A 70 2.52 -4.73 6.88
CA TYR A 70 2.09 -5.63 5.81
C TYR A 70 1.84 -4.86 4.50
N ILE A 71 1.03 -3.80 4.55
CA ILE A 71 0.68 -3.00 3.36
C ILE A 71 1.93 -2.32 2.78
N TRP A 72 2.79 -1.77 3.63
CA TRP A 72 4.05 -1.14 3.20
C TRP A 72 4.99 -2.14 2.52
N ASN A 73 5.15 -3.33 3.09
CA ASN A 73 5.99 -4.40 2.51
C ASN A 73 5.44 -4.88 1.15
N LYS A 74 4.12 -4.98 1.04
CA LYS A 74 3.46 -5.40 -0.20
C LYS A 74 3.54 -4.36 -1.30
N ASN A 75 3.59 -3.08 -0.91
CA ASN A 75 3.75 -1.92 -1.78
C ASN A 75 2.70 -1.86 -2.92
N ASP A 76 1.50 -2.37 -2.69
CA ASP A 76 0.41 -2.40 -3.69
C ASP A 76 -0.65 -1.31 -3.46
N ALA A 77 -0.53 -0.52 -2.39
CA ALA A 77 -1.42 0.59 -2.06
C ALA A 77 -0.65 1.90 -1.84
N ASP A 78 -1.32 3.02 -2.12
CA ASP A 78 -0.80 4.37 -1.85
C ASP A 78 -1.42 4.96 -0.59
N LEU A 79 -2.64 4.54 -0.23
CA LEU A 79 -3.38 5.02 0.94
C LEU A 79 -3.93 3.88 1.79
N ILE A 80 -4.25 4.19 3.04
CA ILE A 80 -5.04 3.33 3.93
C ILE A 80 -6.16 4.18 4.49
N PHE A 81 -7.40 3.72 4.32
CA PHE A 81 -8.56 4.25 5.03
C PHE A 81 -8.86 3.35 6.21
N TYR A 82 -8.86 3.93 7.40
CA TYR A 82 -9.25 3.25 8.64
C TYR A 82 -10.59 3.82 9.10
N TYR A 83 -11.58 2.95 9.19
CA TYR A 83 -12.95 3.30 9.55
C TYR A 83 -13.61 2.16 10.34
N PRO A 84 -13.23 1.99 11.62
CA PRO A 84 -13.78 0.93 12.44
C PRO A 84 -15.31 1.08 12.54
N ILE A 85 -16.03 -0.05 12.47
CA ILE A 85 -17.49 -0.10 12.59
C ILE A 85 -17.90 0.63 13.87
N ASP A 86 -18.88 1.53 13.75
CA ASP A 86 -19.40 2.42 14.80
C ASP A 86 -18.55 3.63 15.20
N ASP A 87 -17.42 3.90 14.52
CA ASP A 87 -16.73 5.18 14.66
C ASP A 87 -17.37 6.26 13.76
N SER A 88 -17.40 7.49 14.27
CA SER A 88 -17.79 8.69 13.51
C SER A 88 -16.61 9.30 12.76
N LYS A 89 -15.44 8.65 12.80
CA LYS A 89 -14.18 9.17 12.29
C LYS A 89 -13.57 8.26 11.22
N LEU A 90 -13.35 8.81 10.03
CA LEU A 90 -12.56 8.19 8.97
C LEU A 90 -11.16 8.80 8.99
N GLU A 91 -10.14 7.96 9.13
CA GLU A 91 -8.74 8.38 9.05
C GLU A 91 -8.13 7.91 7.74
N MET A 92 -7.46 8.82 7.03
CA MET A 92 -6.74 8.52 5.80
C MET A 92 -5.25 8.62 6.05
N PHE A 93 -4.52 7.55 5.79
CA PHE A 93 -3.07 7.45 5.97
C PHE A 93 -2.36 7.33 4.63
N TYR A 94 -1.14 7.85 4.57
CA TYR A 94 -0.25 7.62 3.44
C TYR A 94 0.48 6.29 3.61
N ALA A 95 0.13 5.29 2.81
CA ALA A 95 0.62 3.91 2.95
C ALA A 95 2.13 3.80 2.67
N LYS A 96 2.69 4.72 1.87
CA LYS A 96 4.12 4.70 1.51
C LYS A 96 5.02 5.13 2.66
N TYR A 97 4.50 5.73 3.73
CA TYR A 97 5.36 6.06 4.85
C TYR A 97 5.87 4.81 5.56
N SER A 98 7.17 4.83 5.88
CA SER A 98 7.79 3.76 6.66
C SER A 98 6.98 3.40 7.91
N PRO A 99 6.80 2.12 8.24
CA PRO A 99 6.15 1.69 9.48
C PRO A 99 6.89 2.16 10.75
N LYS A 100 8.16 2.58 10.62
CA LYS A 100 8.99 3.07 11.74
C LYS A 100 8.64 4.50 12.19
N ILE A 101 7.92 5.27 11.37
CA ILE A 101 7.47 6.61 11.77
C ILE A 101 6.20 6.50 12.62
N ARG A 102 6.00 7.47 13.52
CA ARG A 102 4.83 7.52 14.39
C ARG A 102 3.56 7.54 13.54
N ILE A 103 2.54 6.78 13.93
CA ILE A 103 1.25 6.67 13.22
C ILE A 103 0.67 8.05 12.88
N LYS A 104 0.72 8.99 13.85
CA LYS A 104 0.20 10.35 13.68
C LYS A 104 0.86 11.14 12.54
N GLU A 105 2.12 10.88 12.24
CA GLU A 105 2.85 11.54 11.15
C GLU A 105 2.45 10.97 9.77
N SER A 106 1.85 9.77 9.75
CA SER A 106 1.37 9.14 8.53
C SER A 106 -0.07 9.50 8.15
N ILE A 107 -0.80 10.20 9.03
CA ILE A 107 -2.17 10.66 8.76
C ILE A 107 -2.12 11.80 7.75
N LEU A 108 -2.75 11.59 6.59
CA LEU A 108 -2.99 12.59 5.58
C LEU A 108 -4.14 13.52 5.98
N ASP A 109 -5.26 12.93 6.41
CA ASP A 109 -6.45 13.67 6.77
C ASP A 109 -7.35 12.86 7.72
N THR A 110 -8.27 13.56 8.36
CA THR A 110 -9.27 12.98 9.27
C THR A 110 -10.62 13.62 9.00
N PHE A 111 -11.62 12.77 8.77
CA PHE A 111 -12.98 13.18 8.44
C PHE A 111 -13.90 12.80 9.59
N ILE A 112 -14.67 13.77 10.09
CA ILE A 112 -15.67 13.56 11.14
C ILE A 112 -17.04 13.53 10.45
N ILE A 113 -17.66 12.34 10.41
CA ILE A 113 -18.90 12.08 9.66
C ILE A 113 -20.09 12.75 10.34
N SER A 114 -20.10 12.84 11.67
CA SER A 114 -21.18 13.45 12.45
C SER A 114 -21.37 14.95 12.21
N ASN A 115 -20.30 15.65 11.81
CA ASN A 115 -20.32 17.10 11.60
C ASN A 115 -20.57 17.51 10.14
N ASN A 116 -20.88 16.55 9.25
CA ASN A 116 -21.14 16.83 7.85
C ASN A 116 -19.99 17.63 7.21
N ASP A 117 -18.75 17.14 7.37
CA ASP A 117 -17.54 17.73 6.76
C ASP A 117 -17.52 17.50 5.23
N LEU A 118 -18.64 17.83 4.57
CA LEU A 118 -18.97 17.58 3.17
C LEU A 118 -17.90 18.16 2.25
N SER A 119 -17.35 19.32 2.62
CA SER A 119 -16.28 19.98 1.85
C SER A 119 -14.97 19.17 1.83
N LYS A 120 -14.66 18.42 2.89
CA LYS A 120 -13.52 17.52 2.92
C LYS A 120 -13.82 16.19 2.26
N LEU A 121 -15.00 15.62 2.51
CA LEU A 121 -15.43 14.37 1.87
C LEU A 121 -15.48 14.50 0.34
N GLU A 122 -15.76 15.69 -0.19
CA GLU A 122 -15.67 15.97 -1.62
C GLU A 122 -14.29 15.63 -2.20
N LYS A 123 -13.22 15.84 -1.42
CA LYS A 123 -11.81 15.61 -1.83
C LYS A 123 -11.45 14.13 -2.00
N ILE A 124 -12.30 13.24 -1.51
CA ILE A 124 -12.09 11.77 -1.57
C ILE A 124 -13.24 11.06 -2.29
N LYS A 125 -14.01 11.77 -3.13
CA LYS A 125 -14.94 11.13 -4.05
C LYS A 125 -14.21 10.30 -5.09
N HIS A 126 -14.85 9.23 -5.55
CA HIS A 126 -14.33 8.31 -6.57
C HIS A 126 -13.72 9.04 -7.78
N TRP A 127 -14.45 10.02 -8.33
CA TRP A 127 -14.01 10.78 -9.51
C TRP A 127 -12.71 11.58 -9.28
N GLN A 128 -12.38 11.95 -8.04
CA GLN A 128 -11.12 12.62 -7.73
C GLN A 128 -9.92 11.68 -7.85
N PHE A 129 -10.11 10.39 -7.60
CA PHE A 129 -9.09 9.36 -7.82
C PHE A 129 -8.94 9.03 -9.30
N ASP A 130 -10.06 8.93 -10.04
CA ASP A 130 -10.06 8.67 -11.48
C ASP A 130 -9.40 9.79 -12.30
N SER A 131 -9.55 11.04 -11.84
CA SER A 131 -8.99 12.23 -12.51
C SER A 131 -7.57 12.59 -12.04
N GLY A 132 -7.10 12.01 -10.93
CA GLY A 132 -5.81 12.34 -10.33
C GLY A 132 -5.80 13.67 -9.56
N VAL A 133 -6.93 14.39 -9.52
CA VAL A 133 -7.10 15.64 -8.75
C VAL A 133 -6.81 15.43 -7.27
N PHE A 134 -7.08 14.23 -6.75
CA PHE A 134 -6.70 13.85 -5.38
C PHE A 134 -5.23 14.18 -5.07
N TRP A 135 -4.30 13.82 -5.96
CA TRP A 135 -2.88 14.05 -5.73
C TRP A 135 -2.50 15.52 -5.75
N LEU A 136 -3.20 16.34 -6.53
CA LEU A 136 -3.02 17.80 -6.54
C LEU A 136 -3.49 18.41 -5.20
N ASN A 137 -4.59 17.91 -4.65
CA ASN A 137 -5.13 18.38 -3.37
C ASN A 137 -4.19 18.07 -2.19
N TYR A 138 -3.43 16.97 -2.26
CA TYR A 138 -2.55 16.50 -1.19
C TYR A 138 -1.03 16.63 -1.50
N HIS A 139 -0.65 17.29 -2.61
CA HIS A 139 0.76 17.38 -3.06
C HIS A 139 1.70 17.90 -1.97
N SER A 140 1.32 18.95 -1.25
CA SER A 140 2.15 19.57 -0.22
C SER A 140 2.49 18.64 0.94
N PHE A 141 1.63 17.66 1.23
CA PHE A 141 1.92 16.62 2.23
C PHE A 141 2.90 15.60 1.67
N ILE A 142 2.69 15.18 0.42
CA ILE A 142 3.48 14.14 -0.25
C ILE A 142 4.91 14.62 -0.53
N ASP A 143 5.08 15.90 -0.86
CA ASP A 143 6.41 16.49 -1.08
C ASP A 143 7.22 16.60 0.20
N ARG A 144 6.54 16.81 1.34
CA ARG A 144 7.18 16.84 2.67
C ARG A 144 7.51 15.45 3.21
N ALA A 145 7.00 14.38 2.59
CA ALA A 145 7.25 13.03 3.03
C ALA A 145 8.72 12.64 2.82
N LYS A 146 9.50 12.65 3.91
CA LYS A 146 10.94 12.30 3.91
C LYS A 146 11.22 10.80 3.74
N TYR A 147 10.29 9.94 4.16
CA TYR A 147 10.46 8.49 4.22
C TYR A 147 9.47 7.79 3.28
N LYS A 148 9.57 8.09 1.98
CA LYS A 148 8.77 7.45 0.94
C LYS A 148 9.18 5.99 0.79
N GLY A 149 8.21 5.10 0.69
CA GLY A 149 8.39 3.69 0.37
C GLY A 149 9.04 3.53 -1.00
N ILE A 150 9.46 2.30 -1.28
CA ILE A 150 10.11 1.94 -2.55
C ILE A 150 9.15 2.24 -3.70
N ASP A 151 9.66 2.78 -4.81
CA ASP A 151 8.84 3.04 -5.99
C ASP A 151 8.16 1.75 -6.48
N LYS A 152 6.84 1.83 -6.76
CA LYS A 152 6.07 0.72 -7.32
C LYS A 152 6.63 0.29 -8.67
N GLU A 153 7.12 1.25 -9.46
CA GLU A 153 7.74 0.97 -10.74
C GLU A 153 9.04 0.17 -10.57
N LEU A 154 9.83 0.49 -9.54
CA LEU A 154 11.03 -0.27 -9.21
C LEU A 154 10.68 -1.70 -8.78
N VAL A 155 9.69 -1.90 -7.91
CA VAL A 155 9.25 -3.26 -7.50
C VAL A 155 8.73 -4.06 -8.71
N SER A 156 7.93 -3.44 -9.58
CA SER A 156 7.44 -4.06 -10.82
C SER A 156 8.59 -4.46 -11.75
N THR A 157 9.59 -3.59 -11.88
CA THR A 157 10.80 -3.83 -12.67
C THR A 157 11.61 -4.99 -12.09
N LEU A 158 11.81 -5.04 -10.77
CA LEU A 158 12.51 -6.13 -10.09
C LEU A 158 11.78 -7.47 -10.24
N LYS A 159 10.44 -7.47 -10.18
CA LYS A 159 9.63 -8.67 -10.41
C LYS A 159 9.77 -9.18 -11.86
N THR A 160 9.68 -8.26 -12.82
CA THR A 160 9.88 -8.58 -14.24
C THR A 160 11.30 -9.10 -14.50
N LEU A 161 12.30 -8.49 -13.85
CA LEU A 161 13.69 -8.94 -13.92
C LEU A 161 13.84 -10.36 -13.35
N LYS A 162 13.24 -10.65 -12.20
CA LYS A 162 13.22 -11.98 -11.58
C LYS A 162 12.65 -13.03 -12.54
N GLU A 163 11.49 -12.74 -13.14
CA GLU A 163 10.85 -13.65 -14.10
C GLU A 163 11.71 -13.87 -15.35
N LYS A 164 12.32 -12.81 -15.90
CA LYS A 164 13.23 -12.91 -17.06
C LYS A 164 14.49 -13.72 -16.75
N LEU A 165 15.10 -13.49 -15.58
CA LEU A 165 16.27 -14.24 -15.13
C LEU A 165 15.93 -15.70 -14.90
N PHE A 166 14.81 -15.97 -14.23
CA PHE A 166 14.32 -17.33 -14.01
C PHE A 166 14.12 -18.06 -15.34
N ASN A 167 13.37 -17.48 -16.28
CA ASN A 167 13.13 -18.10 -17.59
C ASN A 167 14.41 -18.37 -18.38
N SER A 168 15.40 -17.48 -18.25
CA SER A 168 16.70 -17.64 -18.92
C SER A 168 17.52 -18.78 -18.28
N LEU A 169 17.58 -18.82 -16.94
CA LEU A 169 18.39 -19.77 -16.17
C LEU A 169 17.74 -21.14 -16.01
N PHE A 170 16.42 -21.25 -16.11
CA PHE A 170 15.69 -22.51 -15.99
C PHE A 170 16.07 -23.51 -17.09
N SER A 171 16.51 -23.01 -18.25
CA SER A 171 17.08 -23.85 -19.32
C SER A 171 18.38 -24.56 -18.91
N LEU A 172 19.08 -24.06 -17.88
CA LEU A 172 20.36 -24.57 -17.38
C LEU A 172 20.22 -25.26 -16.01
N ILE A 173 19.23 -24.87 -15.22
CA ILE A 173 18.97 -25.40 -13.87
C ILE A 173 17.55 -25.98 -13.88
N THR A 174 17.45 -27.29 -14.06
CA THR A 174 16.17 -28.01 -14.18
C THR A 174 15.38 -28.06 -12.87
N GLU A 175 16.04 -27.81 -11.73
CA GLU A 175 15.41 -27.79 -10.42
C GLU A 175 14.90 -26.38 -10.09
N GLU A 176 13.57 -26.23 -10.02
CA GLU A 176 12.89 -24.94 -9.85
C GLU A 176 13.26 -24.22 -8.56
N SER A 177 13.31 -24.92 -7.42
CA SER A 177 13.67 -24.34 -6.11
C SER A 177 15.07 -23.73 -6.15
N LYS A 178 16.03 -24.48 -6.68
CA LYS A 178 17.43 -24.08 -6.81
C LYS A 178 17.61 -22.93 -7.80
N CYS A 179 16.87 -22.93 -8.90
CA CYS A 179 16.86 -21.82 -9.85
C CYS A 179 16.33 -20.54 -9.18
N ASN A 180 15.23 -20.65 -8.42
CA ASN A 180 14.66 -19.52 -7.68
C ASN A 180 15.62 -18.95 -6.64
N GLU A 181 16.32 -19.80 -5.87
CA GLU A 181 17.34 -19.37 -4.90
C GLU A 181 18.48 -18.60 -5.58
N ILE A 182 19.00 -19.11 -6.71
CA ILE A 182 20.09 -18.46 -7.45
C ILE A 182 19.64 -17.12 -8.02
N VAL A 183 18.46 -17.06 -8.64
CA VAL A 183 17.90 -15.81 -9.18
C VAL A 183 17.72 -14.77 -8.07
N GLN A 184 17.19 -15.17 -6.92
CA GLN A 184 17.04 -14.29 -5.77
C GLN A 184 18.40 -13.77 -5.28
N ALA A 185 19.37 -14.66 -5.11
CA ALA A 185 20.72 -14.29 -4.67
C ALA A 185 21.43 -13.33 -5.64
N LEU A 186 21.19 -13.45 -6.95
CA LEU A 186 21.71 -12.51 -7.94
C LEU A 186 21.08 -11.12 -7.77
N ILE A 187 19.76 -11.04 -7.63
CA ILE A 187 19.06 -9.77 -7.39
C ILE A 187 19.53 -9.13 -6.09
N ASP A 188 19.62 -9.90 -5.01
CA ASP A 188 20.05 -9.39 -3.70
C ASP A 188 21.47 -8.81 -3.75
N ARG A 189 22.39 -9.50 -4.44
CA ARG A 189 23.76 -9.00 -4.67
C ARG A 189 23.77 -7.72 -5.49
N THR A 190 22.98 -7.63 -6.56
CA THR A 190 22.88 -6.40 -7.36
C THR A 190 22.33 -5.24 -6.55
N LEU A 191 21.28 -5.45 -5.76
CA LEU A 191 20.73 -4.43 -4.87
C LEU A 191 21.73 -3.98 -3.81
N TYR A 192 22.49 -4.92 -3.24
CA TYR A 192 23.54 -4.61 -2.28
C TYR A 192 24.68 -3.80 -2.89
N ILE A 193 25.15 -4.18 -4.09
CA ILE A 193 26.16 -3.41 -4.83
C ILE A 193 25.65 -1.99 -5.09
N LYS A 194 24.42 -1.85 -5.57
CA LYS A 194 23.82 -0.54 -5.82
C LYS A 194 23.73 0.31 -4.56
N TYR A 195 23.34 -0.28 -3.44
CA TYR A 195 23.36 0.39 -2.14
C TYR A 195 24.76 0.88 -1.75
N LEU A 196 25.80 0.05 -1.95
CA LEU A 196 27.18 0.45 -1.67
C LEU A 196 27.66 1.60 -2.58
N GLU A 197 27.27 1.60 -3.85
CA GLU A 197 27.55 2.69 -4.80
C GLU A 197 26.88 4.01 -4.40
N ASP A 198 25.58 3.96 -4.09
CA ASP A 198 24.80 5.14 -3.73
C ASP A 198 25.28 5.78 -2.41
N ASN A 199 25.91 4.98 -1.54
CA ASN A 199 26.57 5.46 -0.31
C ASN A 199 28.07 5.76 -0.51
N HIS A 200 28.57 5.76 -1.74
CA HIS A 200 29.98 6.01 -2.09
C HIS A 200 31.00 5.12 -1.36
N ILE A 201 30.58 3.92 -0.94
CA ILE A 201 31.47 2.93 -0.30
C ILE A 201 32.33 2.24 -1.37
N ILE A 202 31.74 2.00 -2.54
CA ILE A 202 32.44 1.50 -3.73
C ILE A 202 32.14 2.41 -4.91
N ASN A 203 33.11 2.52 -5.83
CA ASN A 203 32.86 3.06 -7.15
C ASN A 203 32.85 1.88 -8.13
N SER A 204 31.67 1.49 -8.59
CA SER A 204 31.54 0.51 -9.67
C SER A 204 31.25 1.26 -10.98
N HIS A 205 31.68 0.69 -12.10
CA HIS A 205 31.50 1.23 -13.45
C HIS A 205 30.64 0.29 -14.30
N PHE A 206 29.76 -0.47 -13.64
CA PHE A 206 28.85 -1.42 -14.29
C PHE A 206 27.89 -0.74 -15.26
#